data_AF-Q4DRA4-F1
#
_entry.id   AF-Q4DRA4-F1
#
_cell.length_a   1.000
_cell.length_b   1.000
_cell.length_c   1.000
_cell.angle_alpha   90.00
_cell.angle_beta   90.00
_cell.angle_gamma   90.00
#
_symmetry.space_group_name_H-M   'P 1'
#
loop_
_entity.id
_entity.type
_entity.pdbx_description
1 polymer ?
#
loop_
_entity_poly.entity_id
_entity_poly.type
_entity_poly.pdbx_seq_one_letter_code
_entity_poly.pdbx_strand_id
1 'polypeptide(L)'
;MNNSQKPENMRGNASLRSDQVSFGSYLPENAEERMRAYVYRGTDKSLLYNYVWRPLCARLVTYLPVWLSANVITFAALIFVCSTHVLLAFYIPKFSVASGGNGVGGFYEIGEEGNEFMKENFPPPPSFVFILCALSLMAYTFLDNLDGHQARRTRMASPLGLIIDHGCDSFNSIILSLYISASTLAGPTWKTWTFLLCMMTGFFMNTWEEYYLGELLLPLINGANEGVMAAVGVYLFTAWMGGPQWWFMNGVELPERLIPTVLTLSPPVATVTIEAIVLRTVCPCINAPYFYVPNSTLSLLPLLFGLNCSDAYISAPPTPINAANQMSHAVYIGHNTLQNTILGLYDPSHPNLFWVRFNTVVVLFFACSTLVTVLGNIIRVYRALHRHNDMSISTSGSIVCQIHFVHALTRLLPLVSIMFFATLWLLTSPSNIFRRHPRIFCWTFGLLFAKSSIHLMIAHICNAKFHPLHRTFWPFFFLAIHLTLTYCRNVVQWTQHYNHGDTSALLSARNVWGVVLDEEQALWCLFVVCVWNYIHLVCTVVRDTAKRLGIPVFTVPRSNQKALRRQIEEERAANEKAGEKILGATHLLKEDGTPMDEGGRGKTKGSVSGE
;
A
#
# COMPACT_ATOMS: atom_id res chain seq x y z
N MET A 1 -20.71 38.62 -55.56
CA MET A 1 -20.89 37.77 -54.36
C MET A 1 -19.72 36.79 -54.30
N ASN A 2 -18.66 37.10 -53.55
CA ASN A 2 -17.48 36.23 -53.44
C ASN A 2 -17.22 35.98 -51.95
N ASN A 3 -17.94 35.03 -51.36
CA ASN A 3 -17.76 34.60 -49.98
C ASN A 3 -16.69 33.51 -49.94
N SER A 4 -15.44 33.90 -49.73
CA SER A 4 -14.35 33.00 -49.37
C SER A 4 -14.35 32.78 -47.84
N GLN A 5 -15.24 31.91 -47.36
CA GLN A 5 -15.17 31.41 -45.99
C GLN A 5 -13.94 30.48 -45.86
N LYS A 6 -12.87 31.00 -45.26
CA LYS A 6 -11.74 30.20 -44.77
C LYS A 6 -12.22 29.29 -43.63
N PRO A 7 -11.83 28.00 -43.60
CA PRO A 7 -12.23 27.09 -42.54
C PRO A 7 -11.39 27.31 -41.28
N GLU A 8 -11.84 28.20 -40.40
CA GLU A 8 -11.40 28.26 -39.00
C GLU A 8 -12.17 27.20 -38.19
N ASN A 9 -11.60 25.99 -37.99
CA ASN A 9 -11.86 25.21 -36.76
C ASN A 9 -11.06 23.90 -36.52
N MET A 10 -10.04 23.55 -37.30
CA MET A 10 -9.36 22.25 -37.08
C MET A 10 -8.18 22.23 -36.09
N ARG A 11 -7.75 23.36 -35.51
CA ARG A 11 -6.61 23.35 -34.56
C ARG A 11 -6.98 22.94 -33.12
N GLY A 12 -8.24 23.07 -32.71
CA GLY A 12 -8.67 22.74 -31.34
C GLY A 12 -8.79 21.23 -31.07
N ASN A 13 -9.08 20.42 -32.10
CA ASN A 13 -9.35 18.99 -31.91
C ASN A 13 -8.09 18.10 -31.96
N ALA A 14 -6.96 18.59 -32.46
CA ALA A 14 -5.75 17.78 -32.57
C ALA A 14 -5.15 17.43 -31.20
N SER A 15 -5.17 18.36 -30.23
CA SER A 15 -4.68 18.10 -28.87
C SER A 15 -5.60 17.18 -28.06
N LEU A 16 -6.90 17.14 -28.36
CA LEU A 16 -7.85 16.24 -27.71
C LEU A 16 -7.75 14.81 -28.23
N ARG A 17 -7.44 14.62 -29.53
CA ARG A 17 -7.23 13.27 -30.09
C ARG A 17 -5.92 12.63 -29.63
N SER A 18 -4.85 13.39 -29.42
CA SER A 18 -3.53 12.83 -29.09
C SER A 18 -3.44 12.13 -27.72
N ASP A 19 -4.36 12.41 -26.80
CA ASP A 19 -4.43 11.74 -25.50
C ASP A 19 -5.27 10.45 -25.53
N GLN A 20 -5.91 10.11 -26.66
CA GLN A 20 -6.69 8.88 -26.78
C GLN A 20 -5.74 7.67 -26.81
N VAL A 21 -5.96 6.73 -25.90
CA VAL A 21 -5.29 5.43 -25.94
C VAL A 21 -6.04 4.57 -26.96
N SER A 22 -5.35 4.10 -28.00
CA SER A 22 -5.95 3.22 -29.01
C SER A 22 -6.53 1.95 -28.37
N PHE A 23 -7.57 1.39 -28.98
CA PHE A 23 -8.27 0.23 -28.43
C PHE A 23 -7.31 -0.94 -28.19
N GLY A 24 -7.08 -1.27 -26.91
CA GLY A 24 -6.21 -2.37 -26.48
C GLY A 24 -4.78 -1.97 -26.09
N SER A 25 -4.35 -0.73 -26.32
CA SER A 25 -3.05 -0.26 -25.82
C SER A 25 -3.14 0.23 -24.37
N TYR A 26 -2.02 0.16 -23.65
CA TYR A 26 -1.85 0.80 -22.33
C TYR A 26 -1.16 2.17 -22.43
N LEU A 27 -0.48 2.43 -23.55
CA LEU A 27 0.30 3.64 -23.79
C LEU A 27 -0.46 4.58 -24.72
N PRO A 28 -0.43 5.91 -24.49
CA PRO A 28 -1.02 6.86 -25.43
C PRO A 28 -0.35 6.80 -26.80
N GLU A 29 -0.98 7.33 -27.85
CA GLU A 29 -0.42 7.32 -29.21
C GLU A 29 0.93 8.06 -29.26
N ASN A 30 1.01 9.23 -28.62
CA ASN A 30 2.23 10.04 -28.57
C ASN A 30 3.23 9.60 -27.49
N ALA A 31 3.10 8.39 -26.93
CA ALA A 31 3.94 8.00 -25.78
C ALA A 31 5.43 7.94 -26.10
N GLU A 32 5.82 7.62 -27.35
CA GLU A 32 7.25 7.57 -27.71
C GLU A 32 7.92 8.94 -27.58
N GLU A 33 7.32 9.97 -28.18
CA GLU A 33 7.82 11.35 -28.12
C GLU A 33 7.93 11.82 -26.67
N ARG A 34 6.87 11.60 -25.88
CA ARG A 34 6.83 12.04 -24.48
C ARG A 34 7.83 11.29 -23.60
N MET A 35 7.98 9.97 -23.78
CA MET A 35 8.97 9.18 -23.06
C MET A 35 10.41 9.56 -23.42
N ARG A 36 10.69 9.91 -24.68
CA ARG A 36 12.02 10.41 -25.08
C ARG A 36 12.33 11.78 -24.47
N ALA A 37 11.31 12.61 -24.25
CA ALA A 37 11.44 13.90 -23.59
C ALA A 37 11.49 13.80 -22.04
N TYR A 38 11.09 12.66 -21.46
CA TYR A 38 11.06 12.47 -20.01
C TYR A 38 12.46 12.35 -19.42
N VAL A 39 12.71 13.12 -18.35
CA VAL A 39 13.95 13.07 -17.57
C VAL A 39 13.58 12.82 -16.12
N TYR A 40 14.06 11.70 -15.57
CA TYR A 40 13.81 11.35 -14.18
C TYR A 40 14.35 12.41 -13.22
N ARG A 41 13.51 12.83 -12.27
CA ARG A 41 13.86 13.71 -11.16
C ARG A 41 13.38 13.05 -9.87
N GLY A 42 14.32 12.74 -8.98
CA GLY A 42 14.03 12.13 -7.69
C GLY A 42 14.92 12.76 -6.63
N THR A 43 14.31 13.16 -5.52
CA THR A 43 15.00 13.69 -4.35
C THR A 43 14.66 12.85 -3.14
N ASP A 44 15.64 12.15 -2.59
CA ASP A 44 15.50 11.39 -1.35
C ASP A 44 16.17 12.12 -0.18
N LYS A 45 15.35 12.52 0.80
CA LYS A 45 15.79 13.20 2.02
C LYS A 45 16.02 12.24 3.19
N SER A 46 15.81 10.93 3.01
CA SER A 46 16.05 9.91 4.03
C SER A 46 17.48 9.97 4.54
N LEU A 47 17.64 9.87 5.87
CA LEU A 47 18.96 9.73 6.48
C LEU A 47 19.56 8.38 6.12
N LEU A 48 18.76 7.32 6.14
CA LEU A 48 19.20 5.99 5.81
C LEU A 48 19.71 5.93 4.36
N TYR A 49 18.97 6.50 3.42
CA TYR A 49 19.41 6.56 2.04
C TYR A 49 20.72 7.33 1.90
N ASN A 50 20.79 8.56 2.41
CA ASN A 50 21.93 9.44 2.16
C ASN A 50 23.21 8.98 2.87
N TYR A 51 23.11 8.40 4.06
CA TYR A 51 24.28 8.01 4.86
C TYR A 51 24.63 6.52 4.79
N VAL A 52 23.69 5.65 4.38
CA VAL A 52 23.93 4.20 4.31
C VAL A 52 23.80 3.69 2.87
N TRP A 53 22.61 3.75 2.27
CA TRP A 53 22.37 3.11 0.98
C TRP A 53 23.17 3.73 -0.15
N ARG A 54 23.13 5.05 -0.29
CA ARG A 54 23.82 5.78 -1.35
C ARG A 54 25.34 5.55 -1.35
N PRO A 55 26.09 5.76 -0.25
CA PRO A 55 27.54 5.49 -0.27
C PRO A 55 27.86 4.01 -0.47
N LEU A 56 27.06 3.10 0.10
CA LEU A 56 27.25 1.67 -0.07
C LEU A 56 27.05 1.24 -1.54
N CYS A 57 25.95 1.63 -2.17
CA CYS A 57 25.64 1.33 -3.56
C CYS A 57 26.63 2.01 -4.51
N ALA A 58 27.02 3.26 -4.26
CA ALA A 58 28.03 3.97 -5.06
C ALA A 58 29.39 3.26 -5.05
N ARG A 59 29.77 2.65 -3.92
CA ARG A 59 30.99 1.83 -3.85
C ARG A 59 30.79 0.48 -4.54
N LEU A 60 29.72 -0.23 -4.20
CA LEU A 60 29.51 -1.62 -4.62
C LEU A 60 29.16 -1.76 -6.11
N VAL A 61 28.51 -0.75 -6.71
CA VAL A 61 28.19 -0.76 -8.14
C VAL A 61 29.44 -0.91 -9.00
N THR A 62 30.61 -0.46 -8.55
CA THR A 62 31.86 -0.54 -9.32
C THR A 62 32.34 -1.98 -9.54
N TYR A 63 32.00 -2.90 -8.62
CA TYR A 63 32.32 -4.33 -8.72
C TYR A 63 31.37 -5.11 -9.64
N LEU A 64 30.23 -4.53 -10.02
CA LEU A 64 29.28 -5.20 -10.91
C LEU A 64 29.85 -5.34 -12.33
N PRO A 65 29.56 -6.45 -13.03
CA PRO A 65 30.00 -6.62 -14.40
C PRO A 65 29.29 -5.65 -15.33
N VAL A 66 30.02 -5.13 -16.32
CA VAL A 66 29.50 -4.12 -17.27
C VAL A 66 28.36 -4.59 -18.17
N TRP A 67 28.14 -5.91 -18.27
CA TRP A 67 27.07 -6.50 -19.07
C TRP A 67 25.75 -6.66 -18.31
N LEU A 68 25.78 -6.55 -16.97
CA LEU A 68 24.62 -6.73 -16.11
C LEU A 68 23.71 -5.50 -16.18
N SER A 69 22.51 -5.68 -16.70
CA SER A 69 21.48 -4.64 -16.76
C SER A 69 20.85 -4.41 -15.39
N ALA A 70 20.46 -3.17 -15.10
CA ALA A 70 19.73 -2.79 -13.89
C ALA A 70 18.44 -3.64 -13.73
N ASN A 71 17.69 -3.82 -14.82
CA ASN A 71 16.46 -4.61 -14.78
C ASN A 71 16.69 -6.08 -14.34
N VAL A 72 17.87 -6.66 -14.61
CA VAL A 72 18.19 -8.01 -14.11
C VAL A 72 18.37 -8.00 -12.59
N ILE A 73 18.92 -6.92 -12.03
CA ILE A 73 19.06 -6.71 -10.58
C ILE A 73 17.67 -6.59 -9.94
N THR A 74 16.79 -5.75 -10.49
CA THR A 74 15.41 -5.56 -10.02
C THR A 74 14.64 -6.88 -10.00
N PHE A 75 14.70 -7.68 -11.08
CA PHE A 75 14.02 -8.97 -11.13
C PHE A 75 14.64 -10.01 -10.19
N ALA A 76 15.96 -10.00 -10.00
CA ALA A 76 16.61 -10.87 -9.02
C ALA A 76 16.17 -10.53 -7.59
N ALA A 77 16.06 -9.25 -7.26
CA ALA A 77 15.51 -8.76 -6.00
C ALA A 77 14.08 -9.28 -5.77
N LEU A 78 13.22 -9.14 -6.79
CA LEU A 78 11.84 -9.63 -6.74
C LEU A 78 11.77 -11.15 -6.55
N ILE A 79 12.64 -11.93 -7.20
CA ILE A 79 12.67 -13.38 -7.04
C ILE A 79 12.97 -13.77 -5.59
N PHE A 80 13.92 -13.10 -4.91
CA PHE A 80 14.24 -13.39 -3.51
C PHE A 80 13.03 -13.24 -2.60
N VAL A 81 12.29 -12.13 -2.69
CA VAL A 81 11.08 -11.92 -1.88
C VAL A 81 9.94 -12.85 -2.31
N CYS A 82 9.79 -13.17 -3.60
CA CYS A 82 8.78 -14.14 -4.03
C CYS A 82 9.05 -15.55 -3.45
N SER A 83 10.31 -15.99 -3.42
CA SER A 83 10.67 -17.31 -2.87
C SER A 83 10.41 -17.39 -1.37
N THR A 84 10.77 -16.35 -0.61
CA THR A 84 10.52 -16.32 0.83
C THR A 84 9.04 -16.17 1.16
N HIS A 85 8.26 -15.58 0.26
CA HIS A 85 6.82 -15.46 0.39
C HIS A 85 6.13 -16.80 0.24
N VAL A 86 6.55 -17.60 -0.73
CA VAL A 86 6.04 -18.97 -0.89
C VAL A 86 6.38 -19.82 0.33
N LEU A 87 7.59 -19.68 0.90
CA LEU A 87 7.98 -20.38 2.12
C LEU A 87 7.12 -19.98 3.32
N LEU A 88 6.93 -18.69 3.56
CA LEU A 88 6.05 -18.20 4.62
C LEU A 88 4.60 -18.59 4.38
N ALA A 89 4.18 -18.59 3.11
CA ALA A 89 2.84 -18.99 2.70
C ALA A 89 2.52 -20.43 3.10
N PHE A 90 3.51 -21.32 2.96
CA PHE A 90 3.45 -22.74 3.32
C PHE A 90 3.32 -22.95 4.84
N TYR A 91 4.09 -22.23 5.67
CA TYR A 91 4.07 -22.45 7.12
C TYR A 91 2.88 -21.84 7.84
N ILE A 92 2.38 -20.67 7.41
CA ILE A 92 1.33 -19.95 8.17
C ILE A 92 0.15 -19.49 7.30
N PRO A 93 -0.54 -20.38 6.56
CA PRO A 93 -1.50 -20.10 5.46
C PRO A 93 -2.65 -19.12 5.76
N LYS A 94 -3.02 -18.86 7.01
CA LYS A 94 -4.07 -17.87 7.34
C LYS A 94 -3.63 -16.74 8.26
N PHE A 95 -2.32 -16.57 8.43
CA PHE A 95 -1.74 -15.61 9.38
C PHE A 95 -2.10 -15.93 10.85
N SER A 96 -2.48 -17.18 11.11
CA SER A 96 -2.83 -17.79 12.39
C SER A 96 -2.07 -19.12 12.55
N VAL A 97 -1.99 -19.65 13.77
CA VAL A 97 -1.43 -20.97 14.09
C VAL A 97 -2.44 -21.69 15.00
N ALA A 98 -2.53 -23.03 14.97
CA ALA A 98 -3.34 -23.74 15.97
C ALA A 98 -2.79 -23.52 17.38
N SER A 99 -3.69 -23.32 18.35
CA SER A 99 -3.36 -23.62 19.74
C SER A 99 -3.06 -25.11 19.83
N GLY A 100 -1.77 -25.45 19.89
CA GLY A 100 -1.35 -26.74 20.44
C GLY A 100 -1.98 -26.91 21.82
N GLY A 101 -2.40 -28.13 22.15
CA GLY A 101 -3.24 -28.49 23.31
C GLY A 101 -2.66 -28.25 24.72
N ASN A 102 -1.85 -27.22 24.93
CA ASN A 102 -1.25 -26.86 26.21
C ASN A 102 -1.83 -25.54 26.75
N GLY A 103 -3.14 -25.50 27.00
CA GLY A 103 -3.77 -24.56 27.94
C GLY A 103 -3.74 -23.06 27.61
N VAL A 104 -3.12 -22.62 26.51
CA VAL A 104 -3.13 -21.20 26.13
C VAL A 104 -4.30 -20.96 25.18
N GLY A 105 -5.35 -20.37 25.75
CA GLY A 105 -6.70 -20.33 25.23
C GLY A 105 -6.79 -19.96 23.75
N GLY A 106 -7.49 -20.82 23.01
CA GLY A 106 -8.33 -20.32 21.93
C GLY A 106 -9.30 -19.33 22.55
N PHE A 107 -8.93 -18.05 22.60
CA PHE A 107 -9.89 -17.01 22.89
C PHE A 107 -10.80 -16.90 21.68
N TYR A 108 -11.94 -17.57 21.82
CA TYR A 108 -13.15 -17.39 21.06
C TYR A 108 -13.37 -15.89 20.83
N GLU A 109 -13.22 -15.40 19.60
CA GLU A 109 -14.23 -14.46 19.13
C GLU A 109 -15.51 -15.29 19.06
N ILE A 110 -16.39 -15.06 20.03
CA ILE A 110 -17.67 -15.74 20.27
C ILE A 110 -18.32 -16.13 18.94
N GLY A 111 -18.33 -17.43 18.66
CA GLY A 111 -18.91 -18.01 17.46
C GLY A 111 -19.16 -19.48 17.73
N GLU A 112 -20.42 -19.76 18.05
CA GLU A 112 -21.15 -21.04 18.11
C GLU A 112 -20.41 -22.33 17.71
N GLU A 113 -20.75 -23.41 18.43
CA GLU A 113 -20.36 -24.83 18.40
C GLU A 113 -20.22 -25.55 17.02
N GLY A 114 -20.14 -24.88 15.88
CA GLY A 114 -20.18 -25.52 14.55
C GLY A 114 -19.00 -25.24 13.62
N ASN A 115 -18.01 -24.43 13.98
CA ASN A 115 -16.94 -24.06 13.03
C ASN A 115 -15.70 -24.96 13.18
N GLU A 116 -15.80 -26.20 12.69
CA GLU A 116 -14.68 -27.14 12.50
C GLU A 116 -13.55 -26.62 11.59
N PHE A 117 -13.71 -25.46 10.95
CA PHE A 117 -12.74 -24.88 10.03
C PHE A 117 -11.41 -24.40 10.65
N MET A 118 -11.18 -24.61 11.96
CA MET A 118 -10.22 -23.80 12.73
C MET A 118 -9.11 -24.54 13.50
N LYS A 119 -8.88 -25.85 13.29
CA LYS A 119 -7.63 -26.49 13.73
C LYS A 119 -6.63 -26.53 12.57
N GLU A 120 -5.86 -25.45 12.38
CA GLU A 120 -4.69 -25.50 11.52
C GLU A 120 -3.61 -26.37 12.20
N ASN A 121 -3.53 -27.66 11.87
CA ASN A 121 -2.57 -28.61 12.46
C ASN A 121 -1.08 -28.30 12.15
N PHE A 122 -0.75 -27.11 11.66
CA PHE A 122 0.61 -26.74 11.33
C PHE A 122 1.35 -26.25 12.58
N PRO A 123 2.57 -26.76 12.84
CA PRO A 123 3.42 -26.19 13.86
C PRO A 123 3.76 -24.74 13.50
N PRO A 124 4.05 -23.89 14.51
CA PRO A 124 4.48 -22.52 14.24
C PRO A 124 5.71 -22.51 13.32
N PRO A 125 5.86 -21.51 12.43
CA PRO A 125 7.01 -21.43 11.53
C PRO A 125 8.32 -21.38 12.34
N PRO A 126 9.36 -22.12 11.94
CA PRO A 126 10.67 -22.03 12.57
C PRO A 126 11.22 -20.59 12.52
N SER A 127 11.91 -20.13 13.57
CA SER A 127 12.41 -18.74 13.66
C SER A 127 13.25 -18.29 12.47
N PHE A 128 14.02 -19.20 11.85
CA PHE A 128 14.85 -18.87 10.70
C PHE A 128 14.03 -18.39 9.49
N VAL A 129 12.74 -18.77 9.38
CA VAL A 129 11.85 -18.30 8.30
C VAL A 129 11.69 -16.79 8.36
N PHE A 130 11.56 -16.22 9.56
CA PHE A 130 11.45 -14.77 9.75
C PHE A 130 12.79 -14.05 9.54
N ILE A 131 13.92 -14.69 9.90
CA ILE A 131 15.26 -14.20 9.55
C ILE A 131 15.41 -14.14 8.02
N LEU A 132 14.96 -15.18 7.32
CA LEU A 132 15.01 -15.22 5.86
C LEU A 132 14.09 -14.17 5.22
N CYS A 133 12.91 -13.91 5.79
CA CYS A 133 12.05 -12.79 5.39
C CYS A 133 12.79 -11.44 5.54
N ALA A 134 13.42 -11.21 6.69
CA ALA A 134 14.22 -10.01 6.96
C ALA A 134 15.37 -9.84 5.96
N LEU A 135 16.16 -10.90 5.74
CA LEU A 135 17.28 -10.89 4.80
C LEU A 135 16.80 -10.68 3.36
N SER A 136 15.68 -11.29 2.95
CA SER A 136 15.14 -11.12 1.60
C SER A 136 14.64 -9.70 1.35
N LEU A 137 13.99 -9.06 2.33
CA LEU A 137 13.54 -7.68 2.23
C LEU A 137 14.71 -6.70 2.27
N MET A 138 15.74 -6.98 3.08
CA MET A 138 16.98 -6.22 3.09
C MET A 138 17.71 -6.31 1.75
N ALA A 139 17.81 -7.51 1.19
CA ALA A 139 18.38 -7.75 -0.13
C ALA A 139 17.59 -7.02 -1.20
N TYR A 140 16.25 -7.06 -1.15
CA TYR A 140 15.40 -6.31 -2.09
C TYR A 140 15.72 -4.81 -2.03
N THR A 141 15.66 -4.22 -0.84
CA THR A 141 15.93 -2.78 -0.63
C THR A 141 17.32 -2.37 -1.12
N PHE A 142 18.33 -3.19 -0.85
CA PHE A 142 19.68 -2.93 -1.29
C PHE A 142 19.81 -3.01 -2.82
N LEU A 143 19.25 -4.05 -3.44
CA LEU A 143 19.35 -4.29 -4.88
C LEU A 143 18.54 -3.27 -5.68
N ASP A 144 17.40 -2.83 -5.15
CA ASP A 144 16.59 -1.72 -5.66
C ASP A 144 17.42 -0.42 -5.73
N ASN A 145 18.03 -0.02 -4.62
CA ASN A 145 18.92 1.15 -4.60
C ASN A 145 20.16 0.98 -5.52
N LEU A 146 20.65 -0.24 -5.69
CA LEU A 146 21.82 -0.55 -6.51
C LEU A 146 21.51 -0.49 -8.01
N ASP A 147 20.29 -0.83 -8.44
CA ASP A 147 19.93 -0.91 -9.84
C ASP A 147 19.99 0.48 -10.52
N GLY A 148 19.58 1.54 -9.84
CA GLY A 148 19.60 2.89 -10.37
C GLY A 148 21.03 3.41 -10.54
N HIS A 149 21.93 2.99 -9.65
CA HIS A 149 23.37 3.24 -9.80
C HIS A 149 23.92 2.50 -11.02
N GLN A 150 23.54 1.23 -11.21
CA GLN A 150 23.97 0.45 -12.36
C GLN A 150 23.39 0.97 -13.68
N ALA A 151 22.14 1.46 -13.69
CA ALA A 151 21.51 2.07 -14.84
C ALA A 151 22.25 3.34 -15.27
N ARG A 152 22.65 4.20 -14.32
CA ARG A 152 23.47 5.38 -14.61
C ARG A 152 24.86 4.99 -15.11
N ARG A 153 25.53 4.05 -14.41
CA ARG A 153 26.88 3.58 -14.76
C ARG A 153 26.95 3.00 -16.17
N THR A 154 25.95 2.20 -16.57
CA THR A 154 25.88 1.57 -17.90
C THR A 154 25.22 2.45 -18.96
N ARG A 155 24.83 3.69 -18.62
CA ARG A 155 24.10 4.63 -19.49
C ARG A 155 22.80 4.03 -20.06
N MET A 156 22.08 3.30 -19.19
CA MET A 156 20.81 2.62 -19.44
C MET A 156 19.64 3.20 -18.63
N ALA A 157 19.86 4.31 -17.91
CA ALA A 157 18.78 5.05 -17.24
C ALA A 157 17.73 5.48 -18.28
N SER A 158 16.50 5.01 -18.12
CA SER A 158 15.44 5.19 -19.11
C SER A 158 14.05 5.08 -18.46
N PRO A 159 13.01 5.62 -19.11
CA PRO A 159 11.63 5.43 -18.64
C PRO A 159 11.21 3.96 -18.53
N LEU A 160 11.76 3.09 -19.40
CA LEU A 160 11.54 1.64 -19.34
C LEU A 160 11.99 1.04 -18.00
N GLY A 161 13.18 1.42 -17.54
CA GLY A 161 13.71 0.97 -16.25
C GLY A 161 12.82 1.44 -15.10
N LEU A 162 12.40 2.71 -15.13
CA LEU A 162 11.51 3.29 -14.11
C LEU A 162 10.16 2.57 -14.00
N ILE A 163 9.58 2.17 -15.14
CA ILE A 163 8.31 1.39 -15.16
C ILE A 163 8.50 -0.01 -14.56
N ILE A 164 9.62 -0.67 -14.86
CA ILE A 164 9.93 -2.01 -14.34
C ILE A 164 10.11 -1.95 -12.82
N ASP A 165 10.93 -1.01 -12.36
CA ASP A 165 11.21 -0.69 -10.96
C ASP A 165 9.90 -0.48 -10.16
N HIS A 166 9.10 0.51 -10.53
CA HIS A 166 7.82 0.78 -9.86
C HIS A 166 6.83 -0.38 -9.95
N GLY A 167 6.87 -1.16 -11.04
CA GLY A 167 6.07 -2.38 -11.18
C GLY A 167 6.46 -3.43 -10.15
N CYS A 168 7.77 -3.68 -9.97
CA CYS A 168 8.30 -4.58 -8.95
C CYS A 168 7.97 -4.09 -7.54
N ASP A 169 8.13 -2.80 -7.25
CA ASP A 169 7.84 -2.22 -5.93
C ASP A 169 6.38 -2.29 -5.53
N SER A 170 5.48 -2.03 -6.48
CA SER A 170 4.04 -2.16 -6.24
C SER A 170 3.65 -3.60 -5.92
N PHE A 171 4.29 -4.59 -6.56
CA PHE A 171 4.07 -6.01 -6.31
C PHE A 171 4.69 -6.43 -4.96
N ASN A 172 5.92 -6.00 -4.69
CA ASN A 172 6.61 -6.27 -3.44
C ASN A 172 5.86 -5.67 -2.24
N SER A 173 5.19 -4.53 -2.42
CA SER A 173 4.34 -3.93 -1.39
C SER A 173 3.19 -4.87 -0.95
N ILE A 174 2.68 -5.73 -1.84
CA ILE A 174 1.70 -6.77 -1.49
C ILE A 174 2.38 -7.79 -0.59
N ILE A 175 3.52 -8.33 -1.03
CA ILE A 175 4.29 -9.33 -0.26
C ILE A 175 4.64 -8.81 1.14
N LEU A 176 5.14 -7.57 1.22
CA LEU A 176 5.48 -6.90 2.47
C LEU A 176 4.30 -6.87 3.46
N SER A 177 3.10 -6.55 2.96
CA SER A 177 1.90 -6.55 3.80
C SER A 177 1.53 -7.95 4.34
N LEU A 178 1.79 -9.00 3.57
CA LEU A 178 1.53 -10.38 3.98
C LEU A 178 2.62 -10.88 4.95
N TYR A 179 3.87 -10.43 4.78
CA TYR A 179 4.97 -10.76 5.69
C TYR A 179 4.73 -10.23 7.07
N ILE A 180 4.36 -8.95 7.18
CA ILE A 180 4.08 -8.35 8.48
C ILE A 180 2.85 -8.98 9.13
N SER A 181 1.80 -9.25 8.35
CA SER A 181 0.61 -9.94 8.84
C SER A 181 0.92 -11.33 9.42
N ALA A 182 1.80 -12.09 8.75
CA ALA A 182 2.27 -13.39 9.23
C ALA A 182 3.18 -13.28 10.45
N SER A 183 4.12 -12.33 10.43
CA SER A 183 5.12 -12.15 11.50
C SER A 183 4.50 -11.66 12.81
N THR A 184 3.39 -10.92 12.75
CA THR A 184 2.69 -10.43 13.95
C THR A 184 1.49 -11.27 14.36
N LEU A 185 1.26 -12.43 13.73
CA LEU A 185 0.04 -13.24 13.92
C LEU A 185 -1.23 -12.38 13.84
N ALA A 186 -1.36 -11.60 12.77
CA ALA A 186 -2.49 -10.69 12.57
C ALA A 186 -3.82 -11.45 12.38
N GLY A 187 -3.76 -12.73 11.99
CA GLY A 187 -4.90 -13.58 11.70
C GLY A 187 -5.68 -13.10 10.49
N PRO A 188 -6.71 -13.84 10.07
CA PRO A 188 -7.57 -13.41 8.98
C PRO A 188 -8.63 -12.42 9.50
N THR A 189 -8.14 -11.32 10.07
CA THR A 189 -8.92 -10.26 10.72
C THR A 189 -8.70 -8.91 10.04
N TRP A 190 -9.38 -7.88 10.53
CA TRP A 190 -9.18 -6.50 10.11
C TRP A 190 -7.70 -6.05 10.19
N LYS A 191 -6.87 -6.67 11.03
CA LYS A 191 -5.44 -6.35 11.19
C LYS A 191 -4.65 -6.61 9.89
N THR A 192 -4.81 -7.81 9.31
CA THR A 192 -4.17 -8.19 8.04
C THR A 192 -4.64 -7.28 6.91
N TRP A 193 -5.94 -7.01 6.84
CA TRP A 193 -6.50 -6.10 5.86
C TRP A 193 -5.91 -4.68 6.00
N THR A 194 -5.78 -4.19 7.22
CA THR A 194 -5.19 -2.87 7.53
C THR A 194 -3.74 -2.79 7.08
N PHE A 195 -2.92 -3.83 7.29
CA PHE A 195 -1.55 -3.85 6.79
C PHE A 195 -1.48 -3.71 5.26
N LEU A 196 -2.32 -4.44 4.52
CA LEU A 196 -2.40 -4.29 3.06
C LEU A 196 -2.79 -2.87 2.67
N LEU A 197 -3.83 -2.33 3.30
CA LEU A 197 -4.27 -0.96 3.05
C LEU A 197 -3.16 0.07 3.30
N CYS A 198 -2.38 -0.10 4.38
CA CYS A 198 -1.28 0.80 4.72
C CYS A 198 -0.21 0.84 3.62
N MET A 199 0.22 -0.34 3.14
CA MET A 199 1.26 -0.46 2.11
C MET A 199 0.78 0.05 0.75
N MET A 200 -0.41 -0.38 0.31
CA MET A 200 -0.99 0.04 -0.97
C MET A 200 -1.27 1.55 -1.01
N THR A 201 -1.80 2.10 0.08
CA THR A 201 -2.05 3.54 0.22
C THR A 201 -0.74 4.32 0.18
N GLY A 202 0.28 3.89 0.95
CA GLY A 202 1.58 4.56 0.97
C GLY A 202 2.22 4.63 -0.42
N PHE A 203 2.22 3.51 -1.15
CA PHE A 203 2.76 3.47 -2.52
C PHE A 203 1.95 4.36 -3.47
N PHE A 204 0.62 4.19 -3.52
CA PHE A 204 -0.24 4.95 -4.43
C PHE A 204 -0.17 6.46 -4.19
N MET A 205 -0.12 6.89 -2.93
CA MET A 205 -0.04 8.32 -2.59
C MET A 205 1.30 8.94 -3.00
N ASN A 206 2.42 8.21 -2.90
CA ASN A 206 3.71 8.69 -3.39
C ASN A 206 3.72 8.79 -4.92
N THR A 207 3.16 7.81 -5.63
CA THR A 207 3.01 7.88 -7.10
C THR A 207 2.08 9.03 -7.52
N TRP A 208 1.01 9.29 -6.76
CA TRP A 208 0.10 10.42 -7.00
C TRP A 208 0.76 11.77 -6.72
N GLU A 209 1.59 11.87 -5.68
CA GLU A 209 2.41 13.07 -5.45
C GLU A 209 3.38 13.30 -6.62
N GLU A 210 4.10 12.26 -7.05
CA GLU A 210 5.03 12.34 -8.19
C GLU A 210 4.33 12.79 -9.47
N TYR A 211 3.13 12.27 -9.76
CA TYR A 211 2.33 12.67 -10.94
C TYR A 211 2.05 14.18 -10.99
N TYR A 212 1.83 14.83 -9.84
CA TYR A 212 1.52 16.27 -9.77
C TYR A 212 2.76 17.16 -9.60
N LEU A 213 3.82 16.66 -8.97
CA LEU A 213 5.05 17.42 -8.75
C LEU A 213 6.02 17.29 -9.92
N GLY A 214 5.93 16.23 -10.72
CA GLY A 214 6.88 15.93 -11.78
C GLY A 214 8.21 15.34 -11.27
N GLU A 215 8.32 15.07 -9.98
CA GLU A 215 9.48 14.46 -9.34
C GLU A 215 9.07 13.57 -8.15
N LEU A 216 9.81 12.48 -7.94
CA LEU A 216 9.61 11.61 -6.78
C LEU A 216 10.32 12.23 -5.56
N LEU A 217 9.53 12.78 -4.63
CA LEU A 217 10.03 13.37 -3.40
C LEU A 217 9.84 12.41 -2.21
N LEU A 218 10.93 11.82 -1.75
CA LEU A 218 10.92 11.00 -0.53
C LEU A 218 11.33 11.86 0.68
N PRO A 219 10.44 12.09 1.66
CA PRO A 219 10.76 12.87 2.86
C PRO A 219 11.74 12.15 3.80
N LEU A 220 12.17 12.86 4.86
CA LEU A 220 13.15 12.38 5.84
C LEU A 220 12.78 11.01 6.45
N ILE A 221 11.50 10.80 6.72
CA ILE A 221 10.93 9.52 7.12
C ILE A 221 9.94 9.14 6.04
N ASN A 222 10.20 8.05 5.34
CA ASN A 222 9.35 7.55 4.27
C ASN A 222 9.15 6.03 4.34
N GLY A 223 8.11 5.56 3.68
CA GLY A 223 7.77 4.13 3.67
C GLY A 223 8.83 3.26 3.01
N ALA A 224 9.47 3.74 1.93
CA ALA A 224 10.41 2.99 1.12
C ALA A 224 11.74 2.70 1.83
N ASN A 225 12.20 3.61 2.68
CA ASN A 225 13.43 3.46 3.45
C ASN A 225 13.15 3.07 4.91
N GLU A 226 12.68 4.01 5.73
CA GLU A 226 12.48 3.79 7.17
C GLU A 226 11.34 2.80 7.45
N GLY A 227 10.26 2.84 6.67
CA GLY A 227 9.14 1.92 6.81
C GLY A 227 9.52 0.47 6.52
N VAL A 228 10.29 0.24 5.45
CA VAL A 228 10.84 -1.08 5.13
C VAL A 228 11.79 -1.58 6.22
N MET A 229 12.67 -0.71 6.76
CA MET A 229 13.54 -1.09 7.88
C MET A 229 12.77 -1.39 9.17
N ALA A 230 11.68 -0.67 9.44
CA ALA A 230 10.79 -0.99 10.57
C ALA A 230 10.17 -2.39 10.39
N ALA A 231 9.75 -2.75 9.18
CA ALA A 231 9.24 -4.10 8.88
C ALA A 231 10.33 -5.17 9.05
N VAL A 232 11.55 -4.94 8.56
CA VAL A 232 12.71 -5.82 8.84
C VAL A 232 12.90 -5.99 10.35
N GLY A 233 12.84 -4.90 11.12
CA GLY A 233 12.93 -4.93 12.58
C GLY A 233 11.86 -5.82 13.23
N VAL A 234 10.62 -5.73 12.76
CA VAL A 234 9.52 -6.62 13.22
C VAL A 234 9.84 -8.09 12.93
N TYR A 235 10.39 -8.42 11.76
CA TYR A 235 10.70 -9.81 11.41
C TYR A 235 11.85 -10.38 12.25
N LEU A 236 12.91 -9.59 12.45
CA LEU A 236 14.03 -9.98 13.31
C LEU A 236 13.59 -10.14 14.77
N PHE A 237 12.76 -9.22 15.27
CA PHE A 237 12.21 -9.30 16.61
C PHE A 237 11.31 -10.53 16.77
N THR A 238 10.47 -10.83 15.77
CA THR A 238 9.64 -12.05 15.74
C THR A 238 10.51 -13.30 15.82
N ALA A 239 11.62 -13.35 15.07
CA ALA A 239 12.57 -14.46 15.14
C ALA A 239 13.21 -14.59 16.52
N TRP A 240 13.61 -13.46 17.12
CA TRP A 240 14.25 -13.39 18.43
C TRP A 240 13.34 -13.86 19.56
N MET A 241 12.05 -13.50 19.54
CA MET A 241 11.06 -13.95 20.52
C MET A 241 10.63 -15.41 20.36
N GLY A 242 11.18 -16.14 19.38
CA GLY A 242 10.85 -17.55 19.14
C GLY A 242 9.58 -17.77 18.31
N GLY A 243 9.05 -16.72 17.67
CA GLY A 243 7.94 -16.83 16.72
C GLY A 243 6.84 -15.78 16.89
N PRO A 244 5.84 -15.80 15.99
CA PRO A 244 4.81 -14.77 15.88
C PRO A 244 3.80 -14.80 17.04
N GLN A 245 3.70 -15.92 17.77
CA GLN A 245 2.82 -16.07 18.93
C GLN A 245 3.09 -15.04 20.03
N TRP A 246 4.32 -14.55 20.15
CA TRP A 246 4.67 -13.54 21.14
C TRP A 246 3.79 -12.28 20.99
N TRP A 247 3.55 -11.82 19.76
CA TRP A 247 2.76 -10.61 19.50
C TRP A 247 1.28 -10.75 19.87
N PHE A 248 0.78 -11.99 19.89
CA PHE A 248 -0.60 -12.29 20.23
C PHE A 248 -0.80 -12.54 21.72
N MET A 249 0.14 -13.26 22.34
CA MET A 249 0.08 -13.62 23.76
C MET A 249 0.43 -12.47 24.69
N ASN A 250 1.18 -11.48 24.20
CA ASN A 250 1.61 -10.34 24.99
C ASN A 250 0.87 -9.06 24.58
N GLY A 251 0.80 -8.12 25.50
CA GLY A 251 0.12 -6.84 25.33
C GLY A 251 0.38 -5.92 26.52
N VAL A 252 -0.34 -4.82 26.54
CA VAL A 252 -0.25 -3.79 27.57
C VAL A 252 -1.64 -3.47 28.12
N GLU A 253 -1.73 -3.30 29.43
CA GLU A 253 -2.93 -2.81 30.10
C GLU A 253 -3.09 -1.32 29.81
N LEU A 254 -4.28 -0.93 29.38
CA LEU A 254 -4.59 0.49 29.21
C LEU A 254 -4.84 1.13 30.58
N PRO A 255 -4.12 2.22 30.93
CA PRO A 255 -4.44 3.00 32.11
C PRO A 255 -5.88 3.51 32.07
N GLU A 256 -6.60 3.46 33.21
CA GLU A 256 -8.00 3.90 33.33
C GLU A 256 -8.25 5.30 32.74
N ARG A 257 -7.28 6.21 32.84
CA ARG A 257 -7.34 7.56 32.26
C ARG A 257 -7.50 7.62 30.74
N LEU A 258 -7.07 6.59 30.01
CA LEU A 258 -7.18 6.53 28.54
C LEU A 258 -8.49 5.86 28.09
N ILE A 259 -9.18 5.18 29.01
CA ILE A 259 -10.41 4.46 28.70
C ILE A 259 -11.57 5.47 28.78
N PRO A 260 -12.39 5.62 27.72
CA PRO A 260 -13.59 6.42 27.78
C PRO A 260 -14.49 5.97 28.95
N THR A 261 -15.02 6.92 29.74
CA THR A 261 -15.84 6.63 30.93
C THR A 261 -17.04 5.71 30.65
N VAL A 262 -17.56 5.69 29.42
CA VAL A 262 -18.66 4.80 29.05
C VAL A 262 -18.22 3.32 29.06
N LEU A 263 -16.96 3.04 28.74
CA LEU A 263 -16.39 1.69 28.73
C LEU A 263 -15.96 1.19 30.11
N THR A 264 -15.96 2.04 31.15
CA THR A 264 -15.74 1.60 32.53
C THR A 264 -17.04 1.15 33.20
N LEU A 265 -18.19 1.26 32.52
CA LEU A 265 -19.49 0.77 33.00
C LEU A 265 -19.58 -0.75 32.81
N SER A 266 -20.58 -1.38 33.45
CA SER A 266 -20.85 -2.80 33.22
C SER A 266 -21.16 -3.06 31.74
N PRO A 267 -20.78 -4.23 31.18
CA PRO A 267 -20.89 -4.49 29.74
C PRO A 267 -22.28 -4.21 29.14
N PRO A 268 -23.40 -4.59 29.79
CA PRO A 268 -24.74 -4.29 29.25
C PRO A 268 -25.06 -2.80 29.23
N VAL A 269 -24.69 -2.07 30.29
CA VAL A 269 -24.97 -0.64 30.42
C VAL A 269 -24.13 0.17 29.43
N ALA A 270 -22.85 -0.16 29.32
CA ALA A 270 -21.97 0.46 28.33
C ALA A 270 -22.50 0.25 26.91
N THR A 271 -22.94 -0.97 26.60
CA THR A 271 -23.49 -1.34 25.30
C THR A 271 -24.70 -0.49 24.93
N VAL A 272 -25.69 -0.40 25.81
CA VAL A 272 -26.89 0.43 25.60
C VAL A 272 -26.54 1.90 25.51
N THR A 273 -25.59 2.37 26.32
CA THR A 273 -25.18 3.78 26.34
C THR A 273 -24.49 4.18 25.03
N ILE A 274 -23.54 3.37 24.55
CA ILE A 274 -22.85 3.62 23.29
C ILE A 274 -23.84 3.53 22.12
N GLU A 275 -24.70 2.52 22.11
CA GLU A 275 -25.74 2.40 21.09
C GLU A 275 -26.66 3.62 21.08
N ALA A 276 -27.14 4.08 22.24
CA ALA A 276 -27.97 5.28 22.34
C ALA A 276 -27.25 6.52 21.80
N ILE A 277 -25.94 6.67 22.08
CA ILE A 277 -25.11 7.77 21.54
C ILE A 277 -25.03 7.67 20.01
N VAL A 278 -24.75 6.47 19.48
CA VAL A 278 -24.67 6.24 18.02
C VAL A 278 -26.01 6.55 17.36
N LEU A 279 -27.12 6.02 17.88
CA LEU A 279 -28.46 6.28 17.35
C LEU A 279 -28.82 7.77 17.39
N ARG A 280 -28.60 8.46 18.50
CA ARG A 280 -28.90 9.90 18.62
C ARG A 280 -28.03 10.78 17.73
N THR A 281 -26.82 10.34 17.40
CA THR A 281 -25.89 11.09 16.54
C THR A 281 -26.14 10.81 15.06
N VAL A 282 -26.33 9.54 14.72
CA VAL A 282 -26.42 9.07 13.34
C VAL A 282 -27.84 9.20 12.81
N CYS A 283 -28.87 8.78 13.56
CA CYS A 283 -30.26 8.76 13.08
C CYS A 283 -30.75 10.13 12.58
N PRO A 284 -30.48 11.28 13.21
CA PRO A 284 -30.88 12.57 12.65
C PRO A 284 -30.21 12.89 11.30
N CYS A 285 -29.00 12.39 11.06
CA CYS A 285 -28.26 12.62 9.81
C CYS A 285 -28.78 11.75 8.65
N ILE A 286 -29.35 10.57 8.96
CA ILE A 286 -29.79 9.60 7.95
C ILE A 286 -31.30 9.48 7.81
N ASN A 287 -32.06 9.80 8.86
CA ASN A 287 -33.52 9.80 8.85
C ASN A 287 -34.02 11.09 8.23
N ALA A 288 -33.64 11.32 6.97
CA ALA A 288 -34.16 12.43 6.19
C ALA A 288 -35.57 12.08 5.67
N PRO A 289 -36.54 13.01 5.72
CA PRO A 289 -37.94 12.75 5.38
C PRO A 289 -38.18 12.35 3.92
N TYR A 290 -37.18 12.46 3.05
CA TYR A 290 -37.29 12.08 1.64
C TYR A 290 -37.08 10.58 1.37
N PHE A 291 -36.59 9.80 2.34
CA PHE A 291 -36.28 8.37 2.14
C PHE A 291 -37.29 7.41 2.79
N TYR A 292 -38.50 7.88 3.11
CA TYR A 292 -39.56 6.98 3.56
C TYR A 292 -39.96 6.01 2.45
N VAL A 293 -40.02 4.71 2.79
CA VAL A 293 -40.68 3.73 1.95
C VAL A 293 -42.17 4.11 1.88
N PRO A 294 -42.79 4.19 0.70
CA PRO A 294 -44.22 4.50 0.58
C PRO A 294 -45.05 3.59 1.50
N ASN A 295 -45.99 4.17 2.25
CA ASN A 295 -46.85 3.48 3.22
C ASN A 295 -46.12 2.86 4.43
N SER A 296 -44.90 3.31 4.75
CA SER A 296 -44.15 2.89 5.93
C SER A 296 -43.55 4.08 6.67
N THR A 297 -43.45 3.98 8.00
CA THR A 297 -42.66 4.90 8.83
C THR A 297 -41.15 4.64 8.73
N LEU A 298 -40.72 3.76 7.82
CA LEU A 298 -39.34 3.31 7.72
C LEU A 298 -38.58 4.08 6.64
N SER A 299 -37.45 4.67 7.03
CA SER A 299 -36.50 5.27 6.09
C SER A 299 -35.49 4.22 5.61
N LEU A 300 -35.21 4.19 4.30
CA LEU A 300 -34.30 3.22 3.68
C LEU A 300 -32.85 3.37 4.19
N LEU A 301 -32.45 4.57 4.59
CA LEU A 301 -31.05 4.85 4.94
C LEU A 301 -30.64 4.34 6.33
N PRO A 302 -31.42 4.56 7.42
CA PRO A 302 -31.28 3.81 8.69
C PRO A 302 -31.19 2.30 8.50
N LEU A 303 -32.05 1.79 7.63
CA LEU A 303 -32.17 0.38 7.33
C LEU A 303 -30.86 -0.19 6.75
N LEU A 304 -30.20 0.56 5.86
CA LEU A 304 -28.91 0.19 5.26
C LEU A 304 -27.77 0.03 6.27
N PHE A 305 -27.85 0.67 7.44
CA PHE A 305 -26.87 0.54 8.50
C PHE A 305 -27.30 -0.44 9.61
N GLY A 306 -28.44 -1.13 9.43
CA GLY A 306 -29.03 -1.99 10.46
C GLY A 306 -29.46 -1.22 11.71
N LEU A 307 -29.77 0.07 11.59
CA LEU A 307 -30.14 0.93 12.71
C LEU A 307 -31.67 1.08 12.79
N ASN A 308 -32.25 0.77 13.95
CA ASN A 308 -33.65 1.08 14.25
C ASN A 308 -33.75 2.53 14.77
N CYS A 309 -34.08 3.45 13.86
CA CYS A 309 -34.22 4.88 14.18
C CYS A 309 -35.65 5.27 14.62
N SER A 310 -36.47 4.33 15.10
CA SER A 310 -37.78 4.65 15.68
C SER A 310 -37.60 5.39 17.00
N ASP A 311 -38.40 6.43 17.27
CA ASP A 311 -38.29 7.24 18.50
C ASP A 311 -38.32 6.38 19.77
N ALA A 312 -39.19 5.35 19.79
CA ALA A 312 -39.27 4.39 20.90
C ALA A 312 -37.94 3.66 21.13
N TYR A 313 -37.28 3.17 20.06
CA TYR A 313 -36.02 2.43 20.15
C TYR A 313 -34.85 3.35 20.53
N ILE A 314 -34.77 4.55 19.95
CA ILE A 314 -33.75 5.55 20.30
C ILE A 314 -33.86 5.97 21.78
N SER A 315 -35.10 6.07 22.29
CA SER A 315 -35.36 6.46 23.67
C SER A 315 -34.94 5.38 24.68
N ALA A 316 -35.14 4.11 24.33
CA ALA A 316 -34.85 2.97 25.20
C ALA A 316 -34.35 1.76 24.39
N PRO A 317 -33.06 1.73 24.01
CA PRO A 317 -32.47 0.56 23.36
C PRO A 317 -32.50 -0.66 24.30
N PRO A 318 -32.77 -1.87 23.79
CA PRO A 318 -32.91 -3.06 24.61
C PRO A 318 -31.56 -3.47 25.23
N THR A 319 -31.57 -3.84 26.50
CA THR A 319 -30.37 -4.33 27.19
C THR A 319 -29.95 -5.70 26.67
N PRO A 320 -28.64 -5.96 26.47
CA PRO A 320 -28.14 -7.29 26.13
C PRO A 320 -28.66 -8.40 27.05
N ILE A 321 -28.90 -9.58 26.48
CA ILE A 321 -29.42 -10.74 27.21
C ILE A 321 -28.24 -11.47 27.85
N ASN A 322 -28.36 -11.83 29.12
CA ASN A 322 -27.37 -12.68 29.77
C ASN A 322 -27.61 -14.15 29.38
N ALA A 323 -26.67 -14.75 28.65
CA ALA A 323 -26.67 -16.17 28.28
C ALA A 323 -26.26 -17.10 29.43
N ALA A 324 -25.87 -16.55 30.60
CA ALA A 324 -25.36 -17.30 31.75
C ALA A 324 -26.33 -18.32 32.39
N ASN A 325 -27.58 -18.46 31.92
CA ASN A 325 -28.36 -19.65 32.27
C ASN A 325 -27.65 -20.96 31.87
N GLN A 326 -26.56 -20.91 31.08
CA GLN A 326 -25.73 -22.07 30.73
C GLN A 326 -24.25 -22.00 31.14
N MET A 327 -23.74 -20.91 31.77
CA MET A 327 -22.30 -20.77 32.07
C MET A 327 -22.00 -19.99 33.36
N SER A 328 -20.83 -20.27 33.97
CA SER A 328 -20.35 -19.68 35.23
C SER A 328 -19.98 -18.19 35.15
N HIS A 329 -19.81 -17.65 33.94
CA HIS A 329 -19.50 -16.25 33.70
C HIS A 329 -20.67 -15.56 32.97
N ALA A 330 -20.92 -14.29 33.28
CA ALA A 330 -21.94 -13.50 32.62
C ALA A 330 -21.54 -13.25 31.15
N VAL A 331 -21.97 -14.13 30.25
CA VAL A 331 -21.80 -13.98 28.80
C VAL A 331 -23.03 -13.22 28.29
N TYR A 332 -22.83 -12.00 27.81
CA TYR A 332 -23.92 -11.20 27.25
C TYR A 332 -24.01 -11.38 25.73
N ILE A 333 -25.23 -11.46 25.21
CA ILE A 333 -25.53 -11.48 23.78
C ILE A 333 -26.29 -10.19 23.45
N GLY A 334 -25.73 -9.42 22.52
CA GLY A 334 -26.33 -8.20 22.01
C GLY A 334 -27.42 -8.48 20.98
N HIS A 335 -28.41 -7.60 20.90
CA HIS A 335 -29.55 -7.67 19.97
C HIS A 335 -29.19 -7.34 18.52
N ASN A 336 -28.02 -6.73 18.29
CA ASN A 336 -27.53 -6.37 16.96
C ASN A 336 -25.99 -6.42 16.88
N THR A 337 -25.46 -6.18 15.67
CA THR A 337 -24.01 -6.22 15.40
C THR A 337 -23.24 -5.17 16.21
N LEU A 338 -23.81 -3.98 16.42
CA LEU A 338 -23.16 -2.93 17.20
C LEU A 338 -22.99 -3.35 18.66
N GLN A 339 -24.06 -3.84 19.28
CA GLN A 339 -24.03 -4.34 20.66
C GLN A 339 -23.03 -5.48 20.82
N ASN A 340 -23.05 -6.46 19.93
CA ASN A 340 -22.10 -7.58 19.98
C ASN A 340 -20.64 -7.13 19.78
N THR A 341 -20.42 -6.10 18.95
CA THR A 341 -19.08 -5.51 18.75
C THR A 341 -18.59 -4.85 20.04
N ILE A 342 -19.44 -4.10 20.74
CA ILE A 342 -19.10 -3.46 22.02
C ILE A 342 -18.85 -4.49 23.10
N LEU A 343 -19.72 -5.51 23.21
CA LEU A 343 -19.55 -6.61 24.17
C LEU A 343 -18.25 -7.37 23.93
N GLY A 344 -17.83 -7.53 22.68
CA GLY A 344 -16.54 -8.13 22.31
C GLY A 344 -15.31 -7.34 22.75
N LEU A 345 -15.46 -6.09 23.23
CA LEU A 345 -14.37 -5.32 23.82
C LEU A 345 -14.08 -5.71 25.27
N TYR A 346 -15.04 -6.33 25.96
CA TYR A 346 -14.91 -6.73 27.36
C TYR A 346 -14.35 -8.15 27.46
N ASP A 347 -13.41 -8.36 28.38
CA ASP A 347 -12.98 -9.71 28.76
C ASP A 347 -13.97 -10.28 29.81
N PRO A 348 -14.62 -11.43 29.56
CA PRO A 348 -15.52 -12.06 30.53
C PRO A 348 -14.84 -12.41 31.86
N SER A 349 -13.52 -12.64 31.84
CA SER A 349 -12.74 -12.96 33.04
C SER A 349 -12.35 -11.71 33.84
N HIS A 350 -12.16 -10.57 33.17
CA HIS A 350 -11.72 -9.31 33.77
C HIS A 350 -12.42 -8.10 33.12
N PRO A 351 -13.71 -7.84 33.42
CA PRO A 351 -14.50 -6.85 32.69
C PRO A 351 -13.99 -5.41 32.79
N ASN A 352 -13.18 -5.07 33.81
CA ASN A 352 -12.64 -3.73 33.98
C ASN A 352 -11.22 -3.57 33.42
N LEU A 353 -10.62 -4.63 32.86
CA LEU A 353 -9.24 -4.62 32.39
C LEU A 353 -9.19 -4.65 30.85
N PHE A 354 -8.97 -3.49 30.24
CA PHE A 354 -8.79 -3.40 28.78
C PHE A 354 -7.35 -3.74 28.41
N TRP A 355 -7.17 -4.89 27.76
CA TRP A 355 -5.87 -5.39 27.32
C TRP A 355 -5.67 -5.16 25.81
N VAL A 356 -4.61 -4.42 25.45
CA VAL A 356 -4.24 -4.22 24.03
C VAL A 356 -3.06 -5.10 23.67
N ARG A 357 -3.30 -6.09 22.79
CA ARG A 357 -2.26 -6.99 22.27
C ARG A 357 -1.23 -6.24 21.44
N PHE A 358 0.03 -6.66 21.51
CA PHE A 358 1.11 -5.99 20.76
C PHE A 358 0.93 -6.09 19.25
N ASN A 359 0.33 -7.16 18.72
CA ASN A 359 -0.02 -7.21 17.29
C ASN A 359 -0.98 -6.07 16.87
N THR A 360 -1.90 -5.65 17.75
CA THR A 360 -2.76 -4.48 17.52
C THR A 360 -1.93 -3.19 17.56
N VAL A 361 -1.01 -3.08 18.52
CA VAL A 361 -0.10 -1.91 18.62
C VAL A 361 0.71 -1.72 17.34
N VAL A 362 1.25 -2.80 16.76
CA VAL A 362 2.00 -2.72 15.49
C VAL A 362 1.08 -2.26 14.35
N VAL A 363 -0.14 -2.79 14.25
CA VAL A 363 -1.11 -2.33 13.22
C VAL A 363 -1.40 -0.83 13.36
N LEU A 364 -1.61 -0.34 14.58
CA LEU A 364 -1.85 1.07 14.84
C LEU A 364 -0.64 1.93 14.50
N PHE A 365 0.59 1.46 14.79
CA PHE A 365 1.81 2.15 14.41
C PHE A 365 1.89 2.36 12.89
N PHE A 366 1.64 1.31 12.09
CA PHE A 366 1.64 1.42 10.63
C PHE A 366 0.48 2.27 10.11
N ALA A 367 -0.73 2.12 10.66
CA ALA A 367 -1.89 2.91 10.27
C ALA A 367 -1.69 4.41 10.52
N CYS A 368 -1.16 4.79 11.70
CA CYS A 368 -0.83 6.17 12.04
C CYS A 368 0.28 6.72 11.12
N SER A 369 1.31 5.92 10.84
CA SER A 369 2.41 6.31 9.93
C SER A 369 1.92 6.54 8.50
N THR A 370 1.03 5.69 8.00
CA THR A 370 0.38 5.88 6.69
C THR A 370 -0.51 7.12 6.70
N LEU A 371 -1.28 7.38 7.77
CA LEU A 371 -2.11 8.58 7.87
C LEU A 371 -1.28 9.86 7.79
N VAL A 372 -0.16 9.92 8.51
CA VAL A 372 0.79 11.05 8.43
C VAL A 372 1.33 11.20 7.01
N THR A 373 1.66 10.10 6.34
CA THR A 373 2.12 10.09 4.95
C THR A 373 1.07 10.69 4.01
N VAL A 374 -0.16 10.17 4.06
CA VAL A 374 -1.31 10.64 3.26
C VAL A 374 -1.54 12.14 3.43
N LEU A 375 -1.58 12.62 4.68
CA LEU A 375 -1.75 14.05 4.99
C LEU A 375 -0.59 14.88 4.40
N GLY A 376 0.64 14.38 4.54
CA GLY A 376 1.84 14.99 3.96
C GLY A 376 1.76 15.11 2.44
N ASN A 377 1.40 14.04 1.74
CA ASN A 377 1.28 14.02 0.28
C ASN A 377 0.18 15.01 -0.19
N ILE A 378 -1.00 14.98 0.46
CA ILE A 378 -2.12 15.89 0.13
C ILE A 378 -1.69 17.36 0.27
N ILE A 379 -1.04 17.72 1.39
CA ILE A 379 -0.58 19.08 1.64
C ILE A 379 0.46 19.53 0.58
N ARG A 380 1.37 18.64 0.17
CA ARG A 380 2.40 18.97 -0.84
C ARG A 380 1.82 19.15 -2.23
N VAL A 381 0.91 18.28 -2.65
CA VAL A 381 0.19 18.43 -3.93
C VAL A 381 -0.64 19.71 -3.93
N TYR A 382 -1.38 19.99 -2.84
CA TYR A 382 -2.10 21.25 -2.69
C TYR A 382 -1.18 22.47 -2.87
N ARG A 383 -0.04 22.51 -2.16
CA ARG A 383 0.94 23.60 -2.26
C ARG A 383 1.57 23.69 -3.65
N ALA A 384 1.83 22.57 -4.32
CA ALA A 384 2.40 22.55 -5.66
C ALA A 384 1.43 23.16 -6.69
N LEU A 385 0.16 22.79 -6.62
CA LEU A 385 -0.90 23.34 -7.48
C LEU A 385 -1.15 24.83 -7.19
N HIS A 386 -1.08 25.24 -5.93
CA HIS A 386 -1.23 26.65 -5.55
C HIS A 386 -0.11 27.53 -6.13
N ARG A 387 1.16 27.11 -5.98
CA ARG A 387 2.32 27.84 -6.53
C ARG A 387 2.28 27.98 -8.05
N HIS A 388 1.78 26.96 -8.76
CA HIS A 388 1.65 27.01 -10.22
C HIS A 388 0.60 28.04 -10.66
N ASN A 389 -0.43 28.28 -9.84
CA ASN A 389 -1.46 29.28 -10.13
C ASN A 389 -1.02 30.70 -9.78
N ASP A 390 -0.27 30.90 -8.68
CA ASP A 390 0.29 32.21 -8.33
C ASP A 390 1.19 32.79 -9.43
N MET A 391 1.88 31.90 -10.18
CA MET A 391 2.68 32.31 -11.34
C MET A 391 1.84 32.66 -12.58
N SER A 392 0.63 32.11 -12.72
CA SER A 392 -0.10 32.20 -13.99
C SER A 392 -1.11 33.35 -14.06
N ILE A 393 -1.83 33.75 -13.00
CA ILE A 393 -2.92 34.76 -13.15
C ILE A 393 -3.19 35.62 -11.90
N SER A 394 -3.11 36.95 -12.09
CA SER A 394 -3.72 37.99 -11.24
C SER A 394 -5.25 38.00 -11.39
N THR A 395 -5.98 38.05 -10.27
CA THR A 395 -7.43 38.31 -10.04
C THR A 395 -8.41 37.14 -9.80
N SER A 396 -8.21 35.91 -10.30
CA SER A 396 -9.17 34.79 -10.05
C SER A 396 -8.57 33.54 -9.37
N GLY A 397 -7.42 33.70 -8.72
CA GLY A 397 -6.54 32.57 -8.32
C GLY A 397 -7.17 31.53 -7.38
N SER A 398 -7.98 31.94 -6.40
CA SER A 398 -8.42 31.03 -5.32
C SER A 398 -9.43 29.97 -5.78
N ILE A 399 -10.51 30.37 -6.46
CA ILE A 399 -11.57 29.44 -6.92
C ILE A 399 -11.00 28.46 -7.95
N VAL A 400 -10.20 28.96 -8.89
CA VAL A 400 -9.57 28.12 -9.92
C VAL A 400 -8.62 27.10 -9.27
N CYS A 401 -7.82 27.52 -8.28
CA CYS A 401 -6.95 26.61 -7.51
C CYS A 401 -7.75 25.51 -6.81
N GLN A 402 -8.88 25.86 -6.18
CA GLN A 402 -9.75 24.87 -5.54
C GLN A 402 -10.28 23.86 -6.54
N ILE A 403 -10.70 24.29 -7.74
CA ILE A 403 -11.17 23.39 -8.80
C ILE A 403 -10.05 22.44 -9.25
N HIS A 404 -8.83 22.93 -9.47
CA HIS A 404 -7.70 22.07 -9.85
C HIS A 404 -7.34 21.06 -8.76
N PHE A 405 -7.40 21.46 -7.50
CA PHE A 405 -7.14 20.55 -6.38
C PHE A 405 -8.25 19.50 -6.22
N VAL A 406 -9.52 19.89 -6.33
CA VAL A 406 -10.65 18.94 -6.34
C VAL A 406 -10.51 17.97 -7.51
N HIS A 407 -10.11 18.46 -8.68
CA HIS A 407 -9.80 17.62 -9.82
C HIS A 407 -8.67 16.62 -9.52
N ALA A 408 -7.62 17.06 -8.80
CA ALA A 408 -6.53 16.18 -8.38
C ALA A 408 -7.00 15.09 -7.40
N LEU A 409 -7.90 15.42 -6.47
CA LEU A 409 -8.52 14.45 -5.57
C LEU A 409 -9.33 13.39 -6.33
N THR A 410 -9.95 13.71 -7.47
CA THR A 410 -10.65 12.69 -8.28
C THR A 410 -9.74 11.58 -8.79
N ARG A 411 -8.42 11.82 -8.86
CA ARG A 411 -7.43 10.80 -9.25
C ARG A 411 -7.14 9.79 -8.14
N LEU A 412 -7.58 10.06 -6.90
CA LEU A 412 -7.56 9.12 -5.77
C LEU A 412 -8.79 8.19 -5.75
N LEU A 413 -9.78 8.41 -6.61
CA LEU A 413 -10.98 7.55 -6.68
C LEU A 413 -10.69 6.05 -6.80
N PRO A 414 -9.68 5.57 -7.55
CA PRO A 414 -9.40 4.14 -7.65
C PRO A 414 -8.98 3.57 -6.29
N LEU A 415 -8.08 4.29 -5.60
CA LEU A 415 -7.63 3.93 -4.26
C LEU A 415 -8.83 3.85 -3.31
N VAL A 416 -9.58 4.94 -3.18
CA VAL A 416 -10.72 5.04 -2.25
C VAL A 416 -11.82 4.02 -2.58
N SER A 417 -12.15 3.83 -3.86
CA SER A 417 -13.20 2.91 -4.28
C SER A 417 -12.84 1.46 -3.97
N ILE A 418 -11.60 1.04 -4.28
CA ILE A 418 -11.16 -0.33 -3.96
C ILE A 418 -11.16 -0.53 -2.45
N MET A 419 -10.58 0.39 -1.68
CA MET A 419 -10.54 0.31 -0.23
C MET A 419 -11.94 0.17 0.36
N PHE A 420 -12.87 1.02 -0.08
CA PHE A 420 -14.25 1.01 0.39
C PHE A 420 -14.97 -0.30 0.07
N PHE A 421 -15.00 -0.71 -1.20
CA PHE A 421 -15.75 -1.90 -1.62
C PHE A 421 -15.15 -3.20 -1.11
N ALA A 422 -13.82 -3.30 -1.04
CA ALA A 422 -13.16 -4.47 -0.46
C ALA A 422 -13.41 -4.56 1.06
N THR A 423 -13.36 -3.43 1.78
CA THR A 423 -13.69 -3.41 3.21
C THR A 423 -15.16 -3.74 3.44
N LEU A 424 -16.06 -3.23 2.61
CA LEU A 424 -17.49 -3.56 2.67
C LEU A 424 -17.69 -5.07 2.49
N TRP A 425 -17.08 -5.68 1.47
CA TRP A 425 -17.19 -7.12 1.24
C TRP A 425 -16.62 -7.94 2.41
N LEU A 426 -15.48 -7.51 2.97
CA LEU A 426 -14.89 -8.15 4.16
C LEU A 426 -15.87 -8.15 5.35
N LEU A 427 -16.58 -7.03 5.57
CA LEU A 427 -17.47 -6.85 6.73
C LEU A 427 -18.86 -7.47 6.54
N THR A 428 -19.38 -7.51 5.30
CA THR A 428 -20.74 -7.99 5.03
C THR A 428 -20.81 -9.42 4.50
N SER A 429 -19.67 -10.05 4.19
CA SER A 429 -19.62 -11.40 3.61
C SER A 429 -20.27 -12.44 4.54
N PRO A 430 -21.39 -13.08 4.13
CA PRO A 430 -22.05 -14.11 4.92
C PRO A 430 -21.18 -15.36 5.08
N SER A 431 -20.38 -15.65 4.06
CA SER A 431 -19.44 -16.76 4.03
C SER A 431 -18.15 -16.46 4.82
N ASN A 432 -18.01 -15.27 5.41
CA ASN A 432 -16.76 -14.81 6.02
C ASN A 432 -15.56 -15.07 5.09
N ILE A 433 -15.68 -14.64 3.82
CA ILE A 433 -14.77 -15.00 2.74
C ILE A 433 -13.32 -14.65 3.06
N PHE A 434 -13.09 -13.53 3.75
CA PHE A 434 -11.77 -13.13 4.21
C PHE A 434 -11.18 -14.10 5.24
N ARG A 435 -12.00 -14.64 6.15
CA ARG A 435 -11.56 -15.67 7.11
C ARG A 435 -11.18 -16.98 6.42
N ARG A 436 -11.88 -17.35 5.35
CA ARG A 436 -11.59 -18.57 4.58
C ARG A 436 -10.34 -18.45 3.72
N HIS A 437 -10.23 -17.36 2.96
CA HIS A 437 -9.20 -17.17 1.92
C HIS A 437 -8.45 -15.83 2.06
N PRO A 438 -7.82 -15.54 3.22
CA PRO A 438 -7.27 -14.21 3.51
C PRO A 438 -6.16 -13.80 2.54
N ARG A 439 -5.27 -14.73 2.14
CA ARG A 439 -4.23 -14.44 1.14
C ARG A 439 -4.81 -14.12 -0.22
N ILE A 440 -5.72 -14.96 -0.71
CA ILE A 440 -6.29 -14.80 -2.05
C ILE A 440 -7.06 -13.49 -2.11
N PHE A 441 -7.80 -13.15 -1.05
CA PHE A 441 -8.45 -11.85 -0.93
C PHE A 441 -7.45 -10.69 -0.98
N CYS A 442 -6.37 -10.76 -0.19
CA CYS A 442 -5.34 -9.71 -0.18
C CYS A 442 -4.62 -9.59 -1.53
N TRP A 443 -4.28 -10.70 -2.18
CA TRP A 443 -3.67 -10.69 -3.51
C TRP A 443 -4.60 -10.13 -4.58
N THR A 444 -5.89 -10.47 -4.54
CA THR A 444 -6.88 -9.98 -5.51
C THR A 444 -6.94 -8.46 -5.50
N PHE A 445 -7.13 -7.86 -4.32
CA PHE A 445 -7.20 -6.40 -4.21
C PHE A 445 -5.83 -5.73 -4.31
N GLY A 446 -4.77 -6.35 -3.79
CA GLY A 446 -3.40 -5.88 -3.94
C GLY A 446 -2.97 -5.75 -5.40
N LEU A 447 -3.26 -6.73 -6.24
CA LEU A 447 -2.96 -6.67 -7.68
C LEU A 447 -3.80 -5.60 -8.40
N LEU A 448 -5.04 -5.38 -7.96
CA LEU A 448 -5.88 -4.31 -8.50
C LEU A 448 -5.34 -2.92 -8.14
N PHE A 449 -4.80 -2.73 -6.93
CA PHE A 449 -4.07 -1.53 -6.53
C PHE A 449 -2.79 -1.36 -7.34
N ALA A 450 -1.93 -2.38 -7.37
CA ALA A 450 -0.65 -2.35 -8.10
C ALA A 450 -0.87 -1.99 -9.58
N LYS A 451 -1.87 -2.61 -10.22
CA LYS A 451 -2.30 -2.26 -11.58
C LYS A 451 -2.63 -0.76 -11.71
N SER A 452 -3.40 -0.21 -10.76
CA SER A 452 -3.80 1.20 -10.78
C SER A 452 -2.61 2.14 -10.59
N SER A 453 -1.66 1.78 -9.72
CA SER A 453 -0.43 2.54 -9.52
C SER A 453 0.44 2.56 -10.78
N ILE A 454 0.57 1.43 -11.49
CA ILE A 454 1.33 1.39 -12.77
C ILE A 454 0.68 2.29 -13.82
N HIS A 455 -0.66 2.30 -13.93
CA HIS A 455 -1.33 3.22 -14.85
C HIS A 455 -1.10 4.70 -14.50
N LEU A 456 -1.06 5.03 -13.21
CA LEU A 456 -0.75 6.39 -12.75
C LEU A 456 0.71 6.76 -13.07
N MET A 457 1.64 5.83 -12.87
CA MET A 457 3.05 5.98 -13.25
C MET A 457 3.24 6.17 -14.77
N ILE A 458 2.53 5.39 -15.59
CA ILE A 458 2.53 5.57 -17.06
C ILE A 458 2.00 6.96 -17.43
N ALA A 459 0.92 7.41 -16.79
CA ALA A 459 0.38 8.73 -17.02
C ALA A 459 1.38 9.83 -16.64
N HIS A 460 2.14 9.67 -15.55
CA HIS A 460 3.22 10.57 -15.16
C HIS A 460 4.34 10.62 -16.22
N ILE A 461 4.94 9.48 -16.54
CA ILE A 461 6.05 9.38 -17.49
C ILE A 461 5.66 9.90 -18.89
N CYS A 462 4.44 9.60 -19.32
CA CYS A 462 3.91 10.07 -20.59
C CYS A 462 3.25 11.46 -20.49
N ASN A 463 3.38 12.17 -19.38
CA ASN A 463 2.73 13.47 -19.11
C ASN A 463 1.28 13.52 -19.65
N ALA A 464 0.53 12.46 -19.38
CA ALA A 464 -0.81 12.20 -19.91
C ALA A 464 -1.84 12.31 -18.79
N LYS A 465 -3.11 12.46 -19.17
CA LYS A 465 -4.20 12.50 -18.20
C LYS A 465 -4.42 11.10 -17.62
N PHE A 466 -4.28 10.95 -16.31
CA PHE A 466 -4.59 9.69 -15.64
C PHE A 466 -6.11 9.50 -15.54
N HIS A 467 -6.66 8.43 -16.14
CA HIS A 467 -8.07 8.09 -16.01
C HIS A 467 -8.29 7.12 -14.84
N PRO A 468 -9.03 7.49 -13.78
CA PRO A 468 -9.06 6.71 -12.55
C PRO A 468 -9.71 5.32 -12.71
N LEU A 469 -10.94 5.25 -13.24
CA LEU A 469 -11.72 4.01 -13.26
C LEU A 469 -11.58 3.30 -14.62
N HIS A 470 -10.66 2.34 -14.68
CA HIS A 470 -10.45 1.51 -15.88
C HIS A 470 -11.47 0.35 -15.96
N ARG A 471 -11.63 -0.22 -17.16
CA ARG A 471 -12.56 -1.35 -17.41
C ARG A 471 -12.32 -2.58 -16.52
N THR A 472 -11.11 -2.78 -15.99
CA THR A 472 -10.83 -3.88 -15.04
C THR A 472 -11.58 -3.77 -13.73
N PHE A 473 -12.15 -2.59 -13.43
CA PHE A 473 -13.00 -2.38 -12.26
C PHE A 473 -14.45 -2.86 -12.48
N TRP A 474 -14.88 -3.14 -13.71
CA TRP A 474 -16.26 -3.58 -13.98
C TRP A 474 -16.68 -4.83 -13.21
N PRO A 475 -15.92 -5.93 -13.20
CA PRO A 475 -16.30 -7.11 -12.40
C PRO A 475 -16.47 -6.79 -10.91
N PHE A 476 -15.59 -5.95 -10.35
CA PHE A 476 -15.68 -5.51 -8.95
C PHE A 476 -16.87 -4.59 -8.70
N PHE A 477 -17.16 -3.68 -9.64
CA PHE A 477 -18.31 -2.79 -9.56
C PHE A 477 -19.63 -3.56 -9.65
N PHE A 478 -19.75 -4.53 -10.56
CA PHE A 478 -20.93 -5.39 -10.64
C PHE A 478 -21.08 -6.28 -9.40
N LEU A 479 -19.98 -6.81 -8.86
CA LEU A 479 -20.01 -7.53 -7.58
C LEU A 479 -20.48 -6.61 -6.45
N ALA A 480 -19.96 -5.38 -6.37
CA ALA A 480 -20.38 -4.42 -5.36
C ALA A 480 -21.88 -4.07 -5.46
N ILE A 481 -22.40 -3.85 -6.68
CA ILE A 481 -23.83 -3.66 -6.91
C ILE A 481 -24.61 -4.90 -6.46
N HIS A 482 -24.15 -6.09 -6.84
CA HIS A 482 -24.80 -7.34 -6.46
C HIS A 482 -24.86 -7.51 -4.94
N LEU A 483 -23.74 -7.35 -4.24
CA LEU A 483 -23.65 -7.45 -2.78
C LEU A 483 -24.55 -6.41 -2.10
N THR A 484 -24.57 -5.18 -2.63
CA THR A 484 -25.42 -4.11 -2.11
C THR A 484 -26.90 -4.42 -2.30
N LEU A 485 -27.32 -4.84 -3.49
CA LEU A 485 -28.72 -5.18 -3.77
C LEU A 485 -29.19 -6.40 -2.98
N THR A 486 -28.35 -7.42 -2.85
CA THR A 486 -28.62 -8.60 -2.02
C THR A 486 -28.76 -8.21 -0.56
N TYR A 487 -27.85 -7.36 -0.04
CA TYR A 487 -27.97 -6.80 1.31
C TYR A 487 -29.28 -6.03 1.47
N CYS A 488 -29.60 -5.07 0.59
CA CYS A 488 -30.85 -4.32 0.62
C CYS A 488 -32.09 -5.23 0.64
N ARG A 489 -32.14 -6.22 -0.26
CA ARG A 489 -33.24 -7.18 -0.35
C ARG A 489 -33.42 -7.94 0.98
N ASN A 490 -32.32 -8.44 1.53
CA ASN A 490 -32.34 -9.23 2.76
C ASN A 490 -32.79 -8.40 3.96
N VAL A 491 -32.33 -7.16 4.06
CA VAL A 491 -32.73 -6.26 5.14
C VAL A 491 -34.22 -5.89 5.02
N VAL A 492 -34.74 -5.64 3.82
CA VAL A 492 -36.18 -5.40 3.58
C VAL A 492 -37.01 -6.60 4.03
N GLN A 493 -36.62 -7.82 3.66
CA GLN A 493 -37.30 -9.05 4.06
C GLN A 493 -37.27 -9.27 5.57
N TRP A 494 -36.11 -9.06 6.21
CA TRP A 494 -35.95 -9.17 7.66
C TRP A 494 -36.89 -8.20 8.39
N THR A 495 -36.96 -6.96 7.91
CA THR A 495 -37.81 -5.91 8.50
C THR A 495 -39.30 -6.24 8.39
N GLN A 496 -39.73 -6.75 7.23
CA GLN A 496 -41.11 -7.19 7.04
C GLN A 496 -41.48 -8.29 8.03
N HIS A 497 -40.62 -9.30 8.20
CA HIS A 497 -40.88 -10.40 9.14
C HIS A 497 -40.85 -9.95 10.60
N TYR A 498 -39.91 -9.08 10.98
CA TYR A 498 -39.83 -8.52 12.32
C TYR A 498 -41.10 -7.75 12.70
N ASN A 499 -41.66 -6.96 11.78
CA ASN A 499 -42.93 -6.24 12.00
C ASN A 499 -44.14 -7.19 12.14
N HIS A 500 -44.06 -8.42 11.61
CA HIS A 500 -45.10 -9.44 11.79
C HIS A 500 -44.93 -10.28 13.06
N GLY A 501 -43.90 -9.99 13.89
CA GLY A 501 -43.65 -10.70 15.14
C GLY A 501 -43.01 -12.09 14.96
N ASP A 502 -42.55 -12.42 13.75
CA ASP A 502 -42.05 -13.75 13.43
C ASP A 502 -40.51 -13.80 13.56
N THR A 503 -40.03 -14.27 14.71
CA THR A 503 -38.59 -14.36 15.04
C THR A 503 -37.88 -15.50 14.30
N SER A 504 -38.63 -16.44 13.71
CA SER A 504 -38.06 -17.53 12.91
C SER A 504 -37.27 -17.02 11.68
N ALA A 505 -37.49 -15.76 11.28
CA ALA A 505 -36.75 -15.13 10.21
C ALA A 505 -35.26 -14.89 10.48
N LEU A 506 -34.81 -14.83 11.74
CA LEU A 506 -33.37 -14.76 12.05
C LEU A 506 -32.61 -15.94 11.43
N LEU A 507 -33.23 -17.11 11.42
CA LEU A 507 -32.70 -18.31 10.76
C LEU A 507 -32.90 -18.23 9.24
N SER A 508 -34.02 -17.68 8.76
CA SER A 508 -34.30 -17.57 7.33
C SER A 508 -33.39 -16.57 6.59
N ALA A 509 -32.98 -15.47 7.23
CA ALA A 509 -32.11 -14.48 6.63
C ALA A 509 -30.78 -15.12 6.19
N ARG A 510 -30.24 -16.04 7.00
CA ARG A 510 -29.07 -16.86 6.65
C ARG A 510 -29.29 -17.68 5.37
N ASN A 511 -30.50 -18.22 5.18
CA ASN A 511 -30.86 -19.03 4.02
C ASN A 511 -31.05 -18.19 2.75
N VAL A 512 -31.45 -16.91 2.85
CA VAL A 512 -31.54 -16.03 1.66
C VAL A 512 -30.14 -15.71 1.09
N TRP A 513 -29.13 -15.59 1.95
CA TRP A 513 -27.75 -15.38 1.51
C TRP A 513 -27.19 -16.54 0.68
N GLY A 514 -27.62 -17.78 0.95
CA GLY A 514 -27.05 -18.98 0.34
C GLY A 514 -27.37 -19.18 -1.14
N VAL A 515 -28.46 -18.58 -1.66
CA VAL A 515 -29.00 -18.98 -2.98
C VAL A 515 -28.50 -18.10 -4.15
N VAL A 516 -27.92 -16.92 -3.91
CA VAL A 516 -27.73 -15.96 -5.03
C VAL A 516 -26.31 -15.92 -5.60
N LEU A 517 -25.27 -15.99 -4.78
CA LEU A 517 -23.87 -15.93 -5.25
C LEU A 517 -22.95 -16.76 -4.35
N ASP A 518 -22.21 -17.68 -4.95
CA ASP A 518 -21.08 -18.33 -4.28
C ASP A 518 -19.90 -17.34 -4.22
N GLU A 519 -19.72 -16.71 -3.06
CA GLU A 519 -18.65 -15.74 -2.81
C GLU A 519 -17.24 -16.34 -2.98
N GLU A 520 -17.08 -17.64 -2.75
CA GLU A 520 -15.79 -18.32 -2.90
C GLU A 520 -15.41 -18.45 -4.37
N GLN A 521 -16.34 -18.91 -5.20
CA GLN A 521 -16.14 -18.94 -6.66
C GLN A 521 -15.92 -17.52 -7.20
N ALA A 522 -16.69 -16.53 -6.73
CA ALA A 522 -16.52 -15.14 -7.13
C ALA A 522 -15.12 -14.62 -6.80
N LEU A 523 -14.60 -14.90 -5.60
CA LEU A 523 -13.24 -14.51 -5.20
C LEU A 523 -12.18 -15.17 -6.10
N TRP A 524 -12.27 -16.48 -6.34
CA TRP A 524 -11.31 -17.18 -7.20
C TRP A 524 -11.33 -16.66 -8.65
N CYS A 525 -12.52 -16.38 -9.21
CA CYS A 525 -12.63 -15.78 -10.53
C CYS A 525 -11.99 -14.39 -10.57
N LEU A 526 -12.28 -13.53 -9.59
CA LEU A 526 -11.69 -12.18 -9.50
C LEU A 526 -10.17 -12.25 -9.32
N PHE A 527 -9.67 -13.19 -8.53
CA PHE A 527 -8.24 -13.43 -8.35
C PHE A 527 -7.56 -13.77 -9.68
N VAL A 528 -8.09 -14.75 -10.42
CA VAL A 528 -7.56 -15.16 -11.73
C VAL A 528 -7.60 -14.01 -12.73
N VAL A 529 -8.70 -13.25 -12.75
CA VAL A 529 -8.84 -12.05 -13.61
C VAL A 529 -7.78 -11.00 -13.24
N CYS A 530 -7.51 -10.76 -11.95
CA CYS A 530 -6.49 -9.82 -11.51
C CYS A 530 -5.09 -10.26 -11.89
N VAL A 531 -4.75 -11.53 -11.66
CA VAL A 531 -3.46 -12.10 -12.05
C VAL A 531 -3.26 -11.97 -13.56
N TRP A 532 -4.24 -12.37 -14.36
CA TRP A 532 -4.15 -12.29 -15.82
C TRP A 532 -4.00 -10.84 -16.30
N ASN A 533 -4.80 -9.92 -15.77
CA ASN A 533 -4.72 -8.49 -16.15
C ASN A 533 -3.39 -7.86 -15.74
N TYR A 534 -2.84 -8.24 -14.58
CA TYR A 534 -1.54 -7.73 -14.14
C TYR A 534 -0.41 -8.24 -15.03
N ILE A 535 -0.38 -9.55 -15.33
CA ILE A 535 0.59 -10.14 -16.25
C ILE A 535 0.49 -9.50 -17.64
N HIS A 536 -0.73 -9.39 -18.19
CA HIS A 536 -0.96 -8.77 -19.49
C HIS A 536 -0.50 -7.31 -19.52
N LEU A 537 -0.78 -6.54 -18.46
CA LEU A 537 -0.29 -5.16 -18.31
C LEU A 537 1.23 -5.10 -18.33
N VAL A 538 1.90 -5.83 -17.44
CA VAL A 538 3.37 -5.77 -17.30
C VAL A 538 4.04 -6.21 -18.60
N CYS A 539 3.64 -7.36 -19.16
CA CYS A 539 4.22 -7.87 -20.40
C CYS A 539 4.00 -6.90 -21.57
N THR A 540 2.80 -6.33 -21.72
CA THR A 540 2.49 -5.44 -22.84
C THR A 540 3.20 -4.10 -22.69
N VAL A 541 3.16 -3.47 -21.51
CA VAL A 541 3.79 -2.16 -21.28
C VAL A 541 5.31 -2.26 -21.43
N VAL A 542 5.94 -3.28 -20.85
CA VAL A 542 7.40 -3.48 -20.96
C VAL A 542 7.79 -3.71 -22.42
N ARG A 543 7.08 -4.60 -23.13
CA ARG A 543 7.35 -4.90 -24.55
C ARG A 543 7.16 -3.68 -25.44
N ASP A 544 6.04 -2.98 -25.30
CA ASP A 544 5.69 -1.86 -26.17
C ASP A 544 6.58 -0.65 -25.90
N THR A 545 6.91 -0.39 -24.62
CA THR A 545 7.86 0.67 -24.25
C THR A 545 9.26 0.38 -24.79
N ALA A 546 9.76 -0.86 -24.62
CA ALA A 546 11.05 -1.28 -25.17
C ALA A 546 11.10 -1.15 -26.70
N LYS A 547 10.02 -1.54 -27.39
CA LYS A 547 9.90 -1.44 -28.84
C LYS A 547 9.89 0.02 -29.32
N ARG A 548 9.14 0.91 -28.67
CA ARG A 548 9.06 2.33 -29.02
C ARG A 548 10.36 3.09 -28.76
N LEU A 549 11.05 2.78 -27.65
CA LEU A 549 12.32 3.42 -27.33
C LEU A 549 13.52 2.80 -28.07
N GLY A 550 13.38 1.57 -28.58
CA GLY A 550 14.47 0.84 -29.23
C GLY A 550 15.57 0.41 -28.25
N ILE A 551 15.21 0.16 -26.98
CA ILE A 551 16.16 -0.16 -25.90
C ILE A 551 15.99 -1.63 -25.48
N PRO A 552 17.08 -2.40 -25.34
CA PRO A 552 17.00 -3.76 -24.80
C PRO A 552 16.55 -3.77 -23.34
N VAL A 553 15.69 -4.73 -22.96
CA VAL A 553 15.15 -4.82 -21.59
C VAL A 553 16.20 -5.37 -20.60
N PHE A 554 16.79 -6.53 -20.91
CA PHE A 554 17.62 -7.28 -19.94
C PHE A 554 19.12 -7.30 -20.30
N THR A 555 19.53 -6.58 -21.33
CA THR A 555 20.93 -6.57 -21.79
C THR A 555 21.45 -5.15 -21.95
N VAL A 556 22.74 -4.96 -21.69
CA VAL A 556 23.43 -3.69 -21.95
C VAL A 556 24.02 -3.72 -23.36
N PRO A 557 23.77 -2.73 -24.24
CA PRO A 557 24.37 -2.66 -25.57
C PRO A 557 25.90 -2.77 -25.54
N ARG A 558 26.49 -3.49 -26.51
CA ARG A 558 27.95 -3.69 -26.58
C ARG A 558 28.72 -2.37 -26.71
N SER A 559 28.15 -1.37 -27.37
CA SER A 559 28.71 -0.01 -27.43
C SER A 559 28.88 0.60 -26.04
N ASN A 560 27.83 0.53 -25.20
CA ASN A 560 27.84 1.04 -23.84
C ASN A 560 28.84 0.26 -22.96
N GLN A 561 28.88 -1.07 -23.11
CA GLN A 561 29.86 -1.90 -22.40
C GLN A 561 31.31 -1.50 -22.74
N LYS A 562 31.63 -1.30 -24.02
CA LYS A 562 32.96 -0.86 -24.47
C LYS A 562 33.29 0.55 -23.95
N ALA A 563 32.34 1.47 -24.02
CA ALA A 563 32.52 2.83 -23.54
C ALA A 563 32.76 2.91 -22.03
N LEU A 564 32.04 2.09 -21.24
CA LEU A 564 32.25 1.99 -19.80
C LEU A 564 33.60 1.34 -19.45
N ARG A 565 34.01 0.30 -20.17
CA ARG A 565 35.35 -0.30 -19.98
C ARG A 565 36.46 0.72 -20.24
N ARG A 566 36.35 1.48 -21.34
CA ARG A 566 37.30 2.55 -21.66
C ARG A 566 37.36 3.60 -20.56
N GLN A 567 36.21 4.02 -20.03
CA GLN A 567 36.15 4.96 -18.92
C GLN A 567 36.85 4.42 -17.66
N ILE A 568 36.64 3.14 -17.32
CA ILE A 568 37.30 2.50 -16.17
C ILE A 568 38.82 2.42 -16.37
N GLU A 569 39.28 2.13 -17.58
CA GLU A 569 40.71 2.10 -17.93
C GLU A 569 41.34 3.50 -17.83
N GLU A 570 40.65 4.54 -18.32
CA GLU A 570 41.06 5.95 -18.22
C GLU A 570 41.15 6.40 -16.75
N GLU A 571 40.14 6.08 -15.93
CA GLU A 571 40.12 6.39 -14.48
C GLU A 571 41.25 5.66 -13.74
N ARG A 572 41.51 4.39 -14.08
CA ARG A 572 42.61 3.62 -13.50
C ARG A 572 43.98 4.22 -13.86
N ALA A 573 44.20 4.54 -15.13
CA ALA A 573 45.44 5.16 -15.58
C ALA A 573 45.65 6.55 -14.95
N ALA A 574 44.58 7.32 -14.73
CA ALA A 574 44.65 8.59 -14.02
C ALA A 574 45.05 8.42 -12.54
N ASN A 575 44.48 7.41 -11.86
CA ASN A 575 44.83 7.09 -10.47
C ASN A 575 46.27 6.59 -10.33
N GLU A 576 46.76 5.78 -11.26
CA GLU A 576 48.16 5.32 -11.30
C GLU A 576 49.13 6.51 -11.48
N LYS A 577 48.86 7.40 -12.45
CA LYS A 577 49.66 8.64 -12.64
C LYS A 577 49.61 9.59 -11.43
N ALA A 578 48.48 9.68 -10.75
CA ALA A 578 48.36 10.47 -9.52
C ALA A 578 49.18 9.85 -8.39
N GLY A 579 49.14 8.51 -8.25
CA GLY A 579 49.96 7.75 -7.31
C GLY A 579 51.46 7.96 -7.56
N GLU A 580 51.91 7.88 -8.81
CA GLU A 580 53.31 8.13 -9.20
C GLU A 580 53.75 9.56 -8.87
N LYS A 581 52.90 10.58 -9.10
CA LYS A 581 53.21 11.97 -8.71
C LYS A 581 53.35 12.12 -7.20
N ILE A 582 52.50 11.45 -6.41
CA ILE A 582 52.59 11.49 -4.95
C ILE A 582 53.87 10.80 -4.49
N LEU A 583 54.19 9.61 -5.04
CA LEU A 583 55.41 8.86 -4.72
C LEU A 583 56.68 9.60 -5.12
N GLY A 584 56.67 10.27 -6.28
CA GLY A 584 57.75 11.15 -6.71
C GLY A 584 57.91 12.37 -5.80
N ALA A 585 56.82 12.95 -5.30
CA ALA A 585 56.85 14.05 -4.35
C ALA A 585 57.32 13.60 -2.95
N THR A 586 56.96 12.40 -2.48
CA THR A 586 57.50 11.87 -1.21
C THR A 586 58.96 11.47 -1.29
N HIS A 587 59.44 10.97 -2.43
CA HIS A 587 60.88 10.71 -2.61
C HIS A 587 61.74 11.98 -2.61
N LEU A 588 61.14 13.16 -2.79
CA LEU A 588 61.79 14.46 -2.65
C LEU A 588 61.78 14.99 -1.20
N LEU A 589 61.26 14.24 -0.23
CA LEU A 589 61.29 14.57 1.20
C LEU A 589 62.25 13.62 1.96
N LYS A 590 63.11 14.17 2.82
CA LYS A 590 63.91 13.41 3.80
C LYS A 590 63.02 12.78 4.87
N GLU A 591 63.54 11.81 5.62
CA GLU A 591 62.79 11.12 6.71
C GLU A 591 62.26 12.07 7.81
N ASP A 592 62.80 13.28 7.94
CA ASP A 592 62.29 14.31 8.87
C ASP A 592 61.28 15.29 8.22
N GLY A 593 60.81 15.01 7.00
CA GLY A 593 59.83 15.82 6.28
C GLY A 593 60.41 17.08 5.62
N THR A 594 61.74 17.26 5.61
CA THR A 594 62.37 18.39 4.92
C THR A 594 62.56 18.11 3.42
N PRO A 595 62.41 19.12 2.53
CA PRO A 595 62.75 18.97 1.12
C PRO A 595 64.20 18.52 0.95
N MET A 596 64.45 17.56 0.06
CA MET A 596 65.79 17.23 -0.40
C MET A 596 66.40 18.48 -1.00
N ASP A 597 67.38 19.04 -0.30
CA ASP A 597 68.18 20.19 -0.75
C ASP A 597 68.83 19.77 -2.08
N GLU A 598 68.34 20.33 -3.19
CA GLU A 598 68.94 20.12 -4.50
C GLU A 598 70.37 20.66 -4.43
N GLY A 599 71.30 19.76 -4.18
CA GLY A 599 72.72 20.06 -4.03
C GLY A 599 73.22 20.86 -5.24
N GLY A 600 73.49 22.13 -4.98
CA GLY A 600 74.53 22.90 -5.66
C GLY A 600 74.41 22.99 -7.17
N ARG A 601 73.35 23.61 -7.70
CA ARG A 601 73.47 24.24 -9.02
C ARG A 601 73.88 25.69 -8.85
N GLY A 602 75.16 25.93 -9.16
CA GLY A 602 75.87 27.18 -8.97
C GLY A 602 75.07 28.40 -9.40
N LYS A 603 75.09 29.40 -8.52
CA LYS A 603 74.68 30.78 -8.78
C LYS A 603 75.42 31.33 -10.00
N THR A 604 74.91 31.15 -11.20
CA THR A 604 75.23 32.04 -12.31
C THR A 604 74.25 33.20 -12.28
N LYS A 605 74.72 34.30 -11.67
CA LYS A 605 74.13 35.64 -11.81
C LYS A 605 74.16 36.03 -13.29
N GLY A 606 73.13 35.67 -14.04
CA GLY A 606 72.87 36.19 -15.39
C GLY A 606 72.05 37.46 -15.27
N SER A 607 72.63 38.57 -15.71
CA SER A 607 72.08 39.92 -15.64
C SER A 607 70.70 40.05 -16.27
N VAL A 608 69.82 40.76 -15.56
CA VAL A 608 68.61 41.38 -16.07
C VAL A 608 69.02 42.40 -17.15
N SER A 609 68.76 42.11 -18.41
CA SER A 609 68.66 43.11 -19.48
C SER A 609 67.18 43.27 -19.80
N GLY A 610 66.63 44.45 -19.48
CA GLY A 610 65.30 44.83 -19.90
C GLY A 610 65.30 45.15 -21.40
N GLU A 611 64.35 44.56 -22.09
CA GLU A 611 63.53 45.12 -23.18
C GLU A 611 62.23 44.32 -23.27
#